data_AF-A0A942DU41-F1
#
_entry.id   AF-A0A942DU41-F1
#
_cell.length_a   1.000
_cell.length_b   1.000
_cell.length_c   1.000
_cell.angle_alpha   90.00
_cell.angle_beta   90.00
_cell.angle_gamma   90.00
#
_symmetry.space_group_name_H-M   'P 1'
#
loop_
_entity.id
_entity.type
_entity.pdbx_description
1 polymer ?
#
loop_
_entity_poly.entity_id
_entity_poly.type
_entity_poly.pdbx_seq_one_letter_code
_entity_poly.pdbx_strand_id
1 'polypeptide(L)'
;MMSRKYSRNLFCCLLTLSLMPVASNAADMDDYEFIAPQTAPCSRSSRAHSHPRIDADEYLRIDSDFRSRAATESYSTNWAGYVAAVGDMKNPTTNTVTKVVGSWIVPNLQGSTAPKTWCSMWVGIDGIAPSKNVTQCGTEHDVENGMQSHYAWYEMFPAPSVSLTNFAVNVGDRITATITYVALPGILPQGNTLYIMQMTNETTKMYTLIPCIATSDLPRLCAEWIVEAPFMNETLPLSNFGTAYMSNCTATINNITGGINNAAWNNQRMTMISTNGGAVKANTSSVSADGKSFSVAWKGN
;
A
#
# COMPACT_ATOMS: atom_id res chain seq x y z
N MET A 1 -12.86 22.89 -33.85
CA MET A 1 -12.31 21.52 -33.73
C MET A 1 -10.82 21.52 -33.35
N MET A 2 -10.39 22.37 -32.39
CA MET A 2 -8.96 22.64 -32.14
C MET A 2 -8.54 22.61 -30.66
N SER A 3 -9.39 22.23 -29.69
CA SER A 3 -9.00 22.22 -28.26
C SER A 3 -8.65 20.85 -27.68
N ARG A 4 -8.93 19.72 -28.36
CA ARG A 4 -8.62 18.36 -27.85
C ARG A 4 -7.20 17.87 -28.14
N LYS A 5 -6.46 18.51 -29.07
CA LYS A 5 -5.07 18.11 -29.40
C LYS A 5 -4.02 18.78 -28.51
N TYR A 6 -4.31 19.94 -27.93
CA TYR A 6 -3.38 20.65 -27.05
C TYR A 6 -3.31 20.06 -25.63
N SER A 7 -4.39 19.44 -25.13
CA SER A 7 -4.40 18.83 -23.79
C SER A 7 -3.59 17.54 -23.69
N ARG A 8 -3.52 16.73 -24.76
CA ARG A 8 -2.69 15.51 -24.80
C ARG A 8 -1.19 15.80 -24.84
N ASN A 9 -0.78 16.89 -25.50
CA ASN A 9 0.64 17.25 -25.60
C ASN A 9 1.17 17.93 -24.33
N LEU A 10 0.35 18.66 -23.58
CA LEU A 10 0.76 19.20 -22.28
C LEU A 10 0.97 18.08 -21.24
N PHE A 11 0.13 17.03 -21.26
CA PHE A 11 0.23 15.87 -20.36
C PHE A 11 1.50 15.03 -20.64
N CYS A 12 1.91 14.92 -21.90
CA CYS A 12 3.17 14.27 -22.28
C CYS A 12 4.43 15.13 -21.98
N CYS A 13 4.35 16.46 -22.16
CA CYS A 13 5.49 17.35 -21.87
C CYS A 13 5.73 17.57 -20.36
N LEU A 14 4.69 17.55 -19.52
CA LEU A 14 4.85 17.66 -18.05
C LEU A 14 5.42 16.38 -17.42
N LEU A 15 5.15 15.21 -18.00
CA LEU A 15 5.78 13.96 -17.60
C LEU A 15 7.29 13.96 -17.90
N THR A 16 7.71 14.55 -19.02
CA THR A 16 9.12 14.53 -19.45
C THR A 16 9.99 15.58 -18.74
N LEU A 17 9.43 16.65 -18.19
CA LEU A 17 10.20 17.74 -17.55
C LEU A 17 10.34 17.62 -16.01
N SER A 18 9.72 16.63 -15.36
CA SER A 18 9.80 16.45 -13.89
C SER A 18 10.19 15.05 -13.42
N LEU A 19 10.40 14.10 -14.33
CA LEU A 19 10.90 12.75 -14.03
C LEU A 19 12.42 12.65 -14.13
N MET A 20 13.16 13.64 -13.59
CA MET A 20 14.50 13.28 -13.11
C MET A 20 14.26 12.29 -11.97
N PRO A 21 14.90 11.10 -12.00
CA PRO A 21 14.69 10.12 -10.95
C PRO A 21 15.03 10.79 -9.62
N VAL A 22 14.03 10.91 -8.73
CA VAL A 22 14.27 11.22 -7.32
C VAL A 22 14.93 9.96 -6.75
N ALA A 23 16.21 9.86 -7.05
CA ALA A 23 17.07 8.74 -6.79
C ALA A 23 17.46 8.78 -5.31
N SER A 24 16.95 7.79 -4.60
CA SER A 24 17.79 7.11 -3.62
C SER A 24 17.61 5.59 -3.65
N ASN A 25 16.92 5.04 -4.68
CA ASN A 25 16.82 3.60 -4.97
C ASN A 25 16.06 3.29 -6.28
N ALA A 26 16.11 4.15 -7.30
CA ALA A 26 15.68 3.71 -8.63
C ALA A 26 16.70 2.65 -9.06
N ALA A 27 16.33 1.37 -8.97
CA ALA A 27 17.01 0.36 -9.77
C ALA A 27 17.08 0.91 -11.20
N ASP A 28 18.22 0.72 -11.85
CA ASP A 28 18.38 1.10 -13.24
C ASP A 28 17.23 0.48 -14.05
N MET A 29 16.24 1.30 -14.44
CA MET A 29 15.03 0.84 -15.14
C MET A 29 15.30 0.72 -16.64
N ASP A 30 16.54 0.96 -17.10
CA ASP A 30 16.94 0.89 -18.49
C ASP A 30 16.72 -0.52 -19.09
N ASP A 31 16.78 -1.56 -18.25
CA ASP A 31 16.50 -2.95 -18.62
C ASP A 31 15.03 -3.37 -18.44
N TYR A 32 14.13 -2.45 -18.08
CA TYR A 32 12.72 -2.75 -17.83
C TYR A 32 11.82 -2.24 -18.97
N GLU A 33 10.86 -3.08 -19.38
CA GLU A 33 9.83 -2.70 -20.34
C GLU A 33 8.75 -1.84 -19.65
N PHE A 34 8.55 -0.62 -20.15
CA PHE A 34 7.39 0.18 -19.78
C PHE A 34 6.13 -0.35 -20.45
N ILE A 35 5.13 -0.68 -19.65
CA ILE A 35 3.78 -0.98 -20.14
C ILE A 35 2.81 0.14 -19.76
N ALA A 36 2.17 0.75 -20.76
CA ALA A 36 1.10 1.70 -20.52
C ALA A 36 -0.07 0.98 -19.83
N PRO A 37 -0.62 1.50 -18.71
CA PRO A 37 -1.60 0.77 -17.93
C PRO A 37 -2.92 0.63 -18.70
N GLN A 38 -3.41 -0.61 -18.82
CA GLN A 38 -4.79 -0.91 -19.17
C GLN A 38 -5.56 -1.19 -17.89
N THR A 39 -6.73 -0.57 -17.75
CA THR A 39 -7.47 -0.58 -16.50
C THR A 39 -8.87 -1.13 -16.68
N ALA A 40 -9.34 -1.83 -15.65
CA ALA A 40 -10.74 -2.22 -15.48
C ALA A 40 -11.15 -1.99 -14.03
N PRO A 41 -12.42 -1.70 -13.74
CA PRO A 41 -12.92 -1.77 -12.37
C PRO A 41 -12.62 -3.17 -11.80
N CYS A 42 -12.13 -3.26 -10.56
CA CYS A 42 -12.00 -4.57 -9.92
C CYS A 42 -13.39 -5.23 -9.90
N SER A 43 -13.50 -6.54 -10.12
CA SER A 43 -14.79 -7.27 -10.02
C SER A 43 -15.46 -7.07 -8.66
N ARG A 44 -14.64 -6.78 -7.63
CA ARG A 44 -15.02 -6.39 -6.28
C ARG A 44 -14.91 -4.87 -6.05
N SER A 45 -15.17 -4.01 -7.04
CA SER A 45 -15.15 -2.53 -6.89
C SER A 45 -16.59 -1.98 -6.74
N SER A 46 -17.03 -1.70 -5.51
CA SER A 46 -18.21 -0.86 -5.28
C SER A 46 -17.82 0.28 -4.33
N ARG A 47 -18.58 1.39 -4.36
CA ARG A 47 -18.32 2.61 -3.56
C ARG A 47 -18.31 2.39 -2.04
N ALA A 48 -18.61 1.18 -1.55
CA ALA A 48 -18.71 0.82 -0.14
C ALA A 48 -17.55 -0.06 0.36
N HIS A 49 -16.55 -0.36 -0.47
CA HIS A 49 -15.50 -1.32 -0.14
C HIS A 49 -14.31 -0.59 0.44
N SER A 50 -14.10 -0.74 1.75
CA SER A 50 -13.16 0.07 2.48
C SER A 50 -11.85 -0.70 2.67
N HIS A 51 -10.78 -0.23 2.06
CA HIS A 51 -9.44 -0.61 2.48
C HIS A 51 -8.82 0.17 3.66
N PRO A 52 -9.34 1.31 4.18
CA PRO A 52 -8.72 1.96 5.32
C PRO A 52 -8.72 1.03 6.54
N ARG A 53 -7.80 1.31 7.45
CA ARG A 53 -7.63 0.53 8.67
C ARG A 53 -8.93 0.48 9.46
N ILE A 54 -9.37 -0.73 9.80
CA ILE A 54 -10.41 -0.94 10.79
C ILE A 54 -9.69 -1.24 12.10
N ASP A 55 -9.69 -0.24 12.99
CA ASP A 55 -9.24 -0.43 14.35
C ASP A 55 -10.08 -1.52 15.02
N ALA A 56 -9.42 -2.47 15.67
CA ALA A 56 -10.12 -3.24 16.68
C ALA A 56 -10.59 -2.24 17.75
N ASP A 57 -11.85 -2.33 18.19
CA ASP A 57 -12.38 -1.50 19.26
C ASP A 57 -11.37 -1.39 20.42
N GLU A 58 -11.38 -0.25 21.13
CA GLU A 58 -10.39 0.27 22.08
C GLU A 58 -10.01 -0.65 23.28
N TYR A 59 -10.35 -1.93 23.24
CA TYR A 59 -10.25 -2.95 24.28
C TYR A 59 -8.87 -3.60 24.48
N LEU A 60 -7.82 -3.24 23.72
CA LEU A 60 -6.47 -3.81 23.90
C LEU A 60 -5.36 -2.76 23.88
N ARG A 61 -5.59 -1.60 24.50
CA ARG A 61 -4.49 -0.72 24.96
C ARG A 61 -4.19 -1.17 26.40
N ILE A 62 -2.99 -1.58 26.76
CA ILE A 62 -1.78 -0.77 26.93
C ILE A 62 -0.63 -1.77 27.12
N ASP A 63 0.55 -1.51 26.55
CA ASP A 63 1.77 -1.73 27.33
C ASP A 63 2.60 -0.45 27.24
N SER A 64 2.62 0.30 28.35
CA SER A 64 3.17 1.65 28.46
C SER A 64 4.55 1.66 29.10
N ASP A 65 5.36 0.63 28.91
CA ASP A 65 6.71 0.62 29.47
C ASP A 65 7.68 -0.23 28.65
N PHE A 66 8.23 0.34 27.57
CA PHE A 66 9.61 0.03 27.19
C PHE A 66 10.22 1.13 26.33
N ARG A 67 11.27 1.80 26.84
CA ARG A 67 12.16 2.67 26.04
C ARG A 67 13.03 1.82 25.10
N SER A 68 12.41 1.19 24.10
CA SER A 68 13.13 0.63 22.95
C SER A 68 12.63 1.26 21.67
N ARG A 69 13.52 1.39 20.68
CA ARG A 69 13.20 1.81 19.30
C ARG A 69 12.38 0.74 18.53
N ALA A 70 11.77 -0.19 19.25
CA ALA A 70 10.84 -1.16 18.70
C ALA A 70 9.51 -0.48 18.38
N ALA A 71 8.78 -1.07 17.46
CA ALA A 71 7.46 -0.60 17.06
C ALA A 71 6.46 -0.69 18.22
N THR A 72 5.59 0.31 18.35
CA THR A 72 4.44 0.18 19.25
C THR A 72 3.46 -0.84 18.65
N GLU A 73 3.03 -1.83 19.43
CA GLU A 73 2.05 -2.82 18.99
C GLU A 73 0.67 -2.17 18.81
N SER A 74 -0.03 -2.59 17.78
CA SER A 74 -1.41 -2.21 17.51
C SER A 74 -2.17 -3.37 16.90
N TYR A 75 -3.49 -3.36 17.03
CA TYR A 75 -4.35 -4.41 16.51
C TYR A 75 -5.35 -3.84 15.51
N SER A 76 -5.58 -4.59 14.45
CA SER A 76 -6.57 -4.27 13.43
C SER A 76 -7.35 -5.53 13.08
N THR A 77 -8.60 -5.37 12.66
CA THR A 77 -9.43 -6.51 12.24
C THR A 77 -9.16 -6.92 10.79
N ASN A 78 -8.58 -6.02 9.98
CA ASN A 78 -8.31 -6.24 8.56
C ASN A 78 -6.83 -6.09 8.16
N TRP A 79 -5.98 -5.43 8.95
CA TRP A 79 -4.58 -5.18 8.56
C TRP A 79 -3.55 -5.88 9.45
N ALA A 80 -2.48 -6.36 8.82
CA ALA A 80 -1.22 -6.69 9.45
C ALA A 80 -0.08 -5.98 8.72
N GLY A 81 0.95 -5.52 9.42
CA GLY A 81 2.10 -4.86 8.82
C GLY A 81 2.59 -3.67 9.61
N TYR A 82 3.00 -2.61 8.91
CA TYR A 82 3.62 -1.44 9.53
C TYR A 82 3.04 -0.12 9.01
N VAL A 83 2.94 0.84 9.92
CA VAL A 83 2.71 2.26 9.60
C VAL A 83 3.83 3.10 10.18
N ALA A 84 4.30 4.10 9.45
CA ALA A 84 5.30 5.08 9.88
C ALA A 84 4.77 6.51 9.74
N ALA A 85 4.92 7.32 10.80
CA ALA A 85 4.44 8.69 10.82
C ALA A 85 5.21 9.57 11.81
N VAL A 86 5.17 10.89 11.60
CA VAL A 86 5.78 11.88 12.51
C VAL A 86 4.73 12.40 13.49
N GLY A 87 5.12 12.55 14.75
CA GLY A 87 4.24 13.01 15.83
C GLY A 87 3.51 11.85 16.52
N ASP A 88 2.37 12.14 17.13
CA ASP A 88 1.54 11.14 17.80
C ASP A 88 0.88 10.22 16.75
N MET A 89 1.05 8.90 16.87
CA MET A 89 0.44 7.94 15.93
C MET A 89 -1.11 7.94 15.96
N LYS A 90 -1.74 8.50 17.00
CA LYS A 90 -3.21 8.69 17.03
C LYS A 90 -3.67 9.95 16.30
N ASN A 91 -2.77 10.91 16.12
CA ASN A 91 -3.04 12.15 15.41
C ASN A 91 -1.74 12.64 14.74
N PRO A 92 -1.30 11.98 13.66
CA PRO A 92 0.01 12.26 13.09
C PRO A 92 0.08 13.65 12.47
N THR A 93 1.30 14.12 12.25
CA THR A 93 1.55 15.40 11.57
C THR A 93 1.14 15.28 10.10
N THR A 94 0.32 16.21 9.63
CA THR A 94 -0.11 16.27 8.23
C THR A 94 1.01 16.79 7.32
N ASN A 95 0.86 16.54 6.03
CA ASN A 95 1.69 17.02 4.94
C ASN A 95 3.14 16.53 4.95
N THR A 96 3.42 15.42 5.65
CA THR A 96 4.79 14.97 5.89
C THR A 96 5.25 13.90 4.90
N VAL A 97 4.38 12.96 4.53
CA VAL A 97 4.74 11.84 3.67
C VAL A 97 4.70 12.26 2.20
N THR A 98 5.76 11.95 1.46
CA THR A 98 5.88 12.28 0.03
C THR A 98 6.19 11.08 -0.84
N LYS A 99 6.72 10.01 -0.25
CA LYS A 99 7.01 8.76 -0.96
C LYS A 99 6.87 7.57 -0.02
N VAL A 100 6.35 6.47 -0.53
CA VAL A 100 6.41 5.14 0.09
C VAL A 100 6.82 4.13 -0.96
N VAL A 101 7.66 3.17 -0.58
CA VAL A 101 8.17 2.08 -1.42
C VAL A 101 8.13 0.79 -0.63
N GLY A 102 7.71 -0.31 -1.26
CA GLY A 102 7.78 -1.64 -0.66
C GLY A 102 7.81 -2.72 -1.72
N SER A 103 8.43 -3.84 -1.38
CA SER A 103 8.56 -5.00 -2.25
C SER A 103 8.10 -6.27 -1.55
N TRP A 104 7.45 -7.17 -2.28
CA TRP A 104 7.05 -8.47 -1.79
C TRP A 104 7.18 -9.54 -2.87
N ILE A 105 7.09 -10.79 -2.43
CA ILE A 105 6.96 -11.95 -3.32
C ILE A 105 5.49 -12.33 -3.34
N VAL A 106 4.91 -12.47 -4.54
CA VAL A 106 3.53 -12.96 -4.71
C VAL A 106 3.42 -14.35 -4.07
N PRO A 107 2.57 -14.54 -3.06
CA PRO A 107 2.53 -15.77 -2.29
C PRO A 107 1.95 -16.93 -3.10
N ASN A 108 2.40 -18.14 -2.79
CA ASN A 108 1.65 -19.35 -3.11
C ASN A 108 0.66 -19.59 -1.97
N LEU A 109 -0.64 -19.43 -2.21
CA LEU A 109 -1.65 -19.60 -1.16
C LEU A 109 -1.84 -21.09 -0.88
N GLN A 110 -1.92 -21.42 0.39
CA GLN A 110 -2.16 -22.78 0.85
C GLN A 110 -3.67 -23.05 0.89
N GLY A 111 -4.04 -24.33 0.90
CA GLY A 111 -5.43 -24.76 0.93
C GLY A 111 -6.22 -24.09 2.07
N SER A 112 -7.42 -23.64 1.74
CA SER A 112 -8.39 -23.09 2.68
C SER A 112 -9.57 -24.05 2.84
N THR A 113 -10.14 -24.10 4.04
CA THR A 113 -11.42 -24.80 4.28
C THR A 113 -12.62 -23.98 3.82
N ALA A 114 -12.47 -22.67 3.64
CA ALA A 114 -13.52 -21.80 3.14
C ALA A 114 -13.57 -21.85 1.59
N PRO A 115 -14.77 -21.80 0.99
CA PRO A 115 -14.93 -21.85 -0.47
C PRO A 115 -14.32 -20.63 -1.18
N LYS A 116 -14.19 -19.50 -0.46
CA LYS A 116 -13.55 -18.28 -0.93
C LYS A 116 -12.73 -17.63 0.18
N THR A 117 -11.51 -17.22 -0.16
CA THR A 117 -10.64 -16.43 0.73
C THR A 117 -9.84 -15.39 -0.05
N TRP A 118 -9.39 -14.36 0.62
CA TRP A 118 -8.76 -13.18 0.01
C TRP A 118 -7.56 -12.70 0.83
N CYS A 119 -6.53 -12.18 0.16
CA CYS A 119 -5.54 -11.35 0.82
C CYS A 119 -4.88 -10.40 -0.18
N SER A 120 -4.61 -9.17 0.26
CA SER A 120 -3.90 -8.17 -0.52
C SER A 120 -2.55 -7.84 0.12
N MET A 121 -1.58 -7.45 -0.70
CA MET A 121 -0.30 -6.90 -0.27
C MET A 121 -0.07 -5.58 -0.97
N TRP A 122 0.21 -4.52 -0.21
CA TRP A 122 0.24 -3.17 -0.79
C TRP A 122 1.07 -2.19 0.04
N VAL A 123 1.34 -1.04 -0.57
CA VAL A 123 1.88 0.15 0.10
C VAL A 123 0.91 1.32 -0.04
N GLY A 124 0.91 2.21 0.95
CA GLY A 124 -0.07 3.29 1.01
C GLY A 124 0.44 4.57 1.65
N ILE A 125 -0.26 5.67 1.36
CA ILE A 125 -0.16 6.96 2.04
C ILE A 125 -1.53 7.31 2.59
N ASP A 126 -1.56 7.79 3.85
CA ASP A 126 -2.79 7.90 4.66
C ASP A 126 -3.39 6.52 4.96
N GLY A 127 -4.62 6.43 5.51
CA GLY A 127 -5.28 5.16 5.82
C GLY A 127 -5.49 4.87 7.31
N ILE A 128 -4.73 5.55 8.20
CA ILE A 128 -5.01 5.59 9.64
C ILE A 128 -5.71 6.88 10.08
N ALA A 129 -6.37 6.80 11.24
CA ALA A 129 -7.00 7.94 11.89
C ALA A 129 -6.01 9.12 12.10
N PRO A 130 -6.45 10.37 11.90
CA PRO A 130 -7.83 10.78 11.59
C PRO A 130 -8.22 10.70 10.10
N SER A 131 -7.32 10.32 9.19
CA SER A 131 -7.69 10.16 7.78
C SER A 131 -8.63 8.97 7.61
N LYS A 132 -9.62 9.15 6.73
CA LYS A 132 -10.47 8.06 6.23
C LYS A 132 -10.17 7.71 4.78
N ASN A 133 -9.23 8.43 4.17
CA ASN A 133 -8.81 8.26 2.78
C ASN A 133 -7.46 7.56 2.75
N VAL A 134 -7.20 6.80 1.69
CA VAL A 134 -5.90 6.15 1.45
C VAL A 134 -5.59 6.14 -0.04
N THR A 135 -4.35 6.48 -0.38
CA THR A 135 -3.80 6.27 -1.73
C THR A 135 -2.87 5.08 -1.67
N GLN A 136 -3.15 4.06 -2.49
CA GLN A 136 -2.50 2.77 -2.37
C GLN A 136 -2.40 2.02 -3.69
N CYS A 137 -1.41 1.15 -3.80
CA CYS A 137 -1.30 0.19 -4.89
C CYS A 137 -0.61 -1.09 -4.43
N GLY A 138 -0.97 -2.19 -5.08
CA GLY A 138 -0.45 -3.48 -4.71
C GLY A 138 -0.98 -4.62 -5.55
N THR A 139 -0.96 -5.82 -4.96
CA THR A 139 -1.49 -7.03 -5.56
C THR A 139 -2.56 -7.65 -4.70
N GLU A 140 -3.46 -8.36 -5.34
CA GLU A 140 -4.51 -9.14 -4.72
C GLU A 140 -4.27 -10.63 -4.98
N HIS A 141 -4.63 -11.46 -4.01
CA HIS A 141 -4.48 -12.91 -4.06
C HIS A 141 -5.74 -13.59 -3.52
N ASP A 142 -6.55 -14.12 -4.43
CA ASP A 142 -7.83 -14.73 -4.12
C ASP A 142 -7.77 -16.24 -4.30
N VAL A 143 -8.51 -16.96 -3.48
CA VAL A 143 -8.85 -18.37 -3.73
C VAL A 143 -10.35 -18.47 -3.88
N GLU A 144 -10.80 -19.07 -4.98
CA GLU A 144 -12.19 -19.46 -5.19
C GLU A 144 -12.24 -20.93 -5.61
N ASN A 145 -12.93 -21.76 -4.83
CA ASN A 145 -13.07 -23.21 -5.07
C ASN A 145 -11.71 -23.91 -5.29
N GLY A 146 -10.70 -23.52 -4.50
CA GLY A 146 -9.34 -24.06 -4.58
C GLY A 146 -8.50 -23.51 -5.73
N MET A 147 -9.04 -22.65 -6.59
CA MET A 147 -8.30 -21.98 -7.65
C MET A 147 -7.82 -20.62 -7.18
N GLN A 148 -6.51 -20.42 -7.26
CA GLN A 148 -5.86 -19.18 -6.88
C GLN A 148 -5.79 -18.22 -8.08
N SER A 149 -6.09 -16.93 -7.86
CA SER A 149 -5.99 -15.88 -8.87
C SER A 149 -5.31 -14.63 -8.32
N HIS A 150 -4.66 -13.88 -9.21
CA HIS A 150 -3.85 -12.72 -8.88
C HIS A 150 -4.04 -11.59 -9.86
N TYR A 151 -3.96 -10.37 -9.35
CA TYR A 151 -3.87 -9.19 -10.19
C TYR A 151 -3.23 -8.04 -9.42
N ALA A 152 -2.66 -7.10 -10.16
CA ALA A 152 -2.22 -5.82 -9.61
C ALA A 152 -3.37 -4.80 -9.65
N TRP A 153 -3.39 -3.88 -8.70
CA TRP A 153 -4.42 -2.86 -8.58
C TRP A 153 -3.87 -1.57 -7.97
N TYR A 154 -4.62 -0.50 -8.13
CA TYR A 154 -4.41 0.76 -7.42
C TYR A 154 -5.74 1.34 -6.94
N GLU A 155 -5.69 2.20 -5.93
CA GLU A 155 -6.87 2.86 -5.38
C GLU A 155 -6.54 4.24 -4.80
N MET A 156 -7.48 5.16 -4.98
CA MET A 156 -7.53 6.47 -4.33
C MET A 156 -8.80 6.52 -3.48
N PHE A 157 -8.83 5.75 -2.38
CA PHE A 157 -10.03 5.59 -1.55
C PHE A 157 -10.53 6.96 -1.06
N PRO A 158 -11.84 7.28 -1.17
CA PRO A 158 -12.98 6.38 -1.31
C PRO A 158 -13.40 6.02 -2.75
N ALA A 159 -12.61 6.39 -3.77
CA ALA A 159 -12.86 5.88 -5.11
C ALA A 159 -12.62 4.35 -5.13
N PRO A 160 -13.42 3.56 -5.88
CA PRO A 160 -13.23 2.12 -5.94
C PRO A 160 -11.88 1.73 -6.55
N SER A 161 -11.32 0.61 -6.08
CA SER A 161 -10.10 0.03 -6.63
C SER A 161 -10.21 -0.33 -8.13
N VAL A 162 -9.08 -0.21 -8.82
CA VAL A 162 -8.94 -0.39 -10.26
C VAL A 162 -7.85 -1.42 -10.55
N SER A 163 -8.18 -2.46 -11.31
CA SER A 163 -7.25 -3.50 -11.73
C SER A 163 -6.39 -3.04 -12.90
N LEU A 164 -5.13 -3.50 -12.93
CA LEU A 164 -4.18 -3.33 -14.03
C LEU A 164 -4.20 -4.59 -14.90
N THR A 165 -5.04 -4.61 -15.94
CA THR A 165 -5.37 -5.85 -16.67
C THR A 165 -4.24 -6.39 -17.56
N ASN A 166 -3.28 -5.54 -17.92
CA ASN A 166 -2.11 -5.92 -18.70
C ASN A 166 -0.81 -6.01 -17.87
N PHE A 167 -0.90 -5.88 -16.54
CA PHE A 167 0.24 -6.08 -15.65
C PHE A 167 0.17 -7.49 -15.07
N ALA A 168 0.93 -8.42 -15.65
CA ALA A 168 0.94 -9.81 -15.23
C ALA A 168 1.52 -9.96 -13.81
N VAL A 169 0.83 -10.75 -12.98
CA VAL A 169 1.21 -11.10 -11.61
C VAL A 169 1.08 -12.61 -11.46
N ASN A 170 2.18 -13.30 -11.19
CA ASN A 170 2.22 -14.73 -10.98
C ASN A 170 2.81 -15.07 -9.62
N VAL A 171 2.48 -16.25 -9.09
CA VAL A 171 3.10 -16.79 -7.88
C VAL A 171 4.62 -16.79 -8.00
N GLY A 172 5.31 -16.27 -6.99
CA GLY A 172 6.76 -16.16 -6.96
C GLY A 172 7.32 -14.91 -7.65
N ASP A 173 6.49 -14.09 -8.32
CA ASP A 173 6.93 -12.81 -8.85
C ASP A 173 7.37 -11.88 -7.73
N ARG A 174 8.44 -11.12 -7.97
CA ARG A 174 8.93 -10.10 -7.07
C ARG A 174 8.38 -8.75 -7.49
N ILE A 175 7.43 -8.25 -6.72
CA ILE A 175 6.73 -7.00 -7.01
C ILE A 175 7.31 -5.89 -6.15
N THR A 176 7.52 -4.72 -6.75
CA THR A 176 7.83 -3.47 -6.06
C THR A 176 6.77 -2.44 -6.40
N ALA A 177 6.16 -1.88 -5.37
CA ALA A 177 5.21 -0.78 -5.47
C ALA A 177 5.83 0.51 -4.92
N THR A 178 5.51 1.63 -5.55
CA THR A 178 5.92 2.95 -5.12
C THR A 178 4.79 3.94 -5.30
N ILE A 179 4.61 4.82 -4.34
CA ILE A 179 3.69 5.96 -4.44
C ILE A 179 4.49 7.21 -4.17
N THR A 180 4.40 8.18 -5.08
CA THR A 180 5.06 9.47 -4.96
C THR A 180 4.04 10.59 -5.05
N TYR A 181 3.98 11.43 -4.03
CA TYR A 181 3.28 12.71 -4.06
C TYR A 181 4.15 13.74 -4.78
N VAL A 182 3.56 14.46 -5.72
CA VAL A 182 4.21 15.53 -6.48
C VAL A 182 3.39 16.81 -6.35
N ALA A 183 3.96 17.79 -5.64
CA ALA A 183 3.39 19.13 -5.59
C ALA A 183 3.68 19.87 -6.90
N LEU A 184 2.63 20.30 -7.60
CA LEU A 184 2.72 21.06 -8.84
C LEU A 184 1.98 22.41 -8.72
N PRO A 185 2.43 23.31 -7.82
CA PRO A 185 1.78 24.59 -7.60
C PRO A 185 1.76 25.42 -8.89
N GLY A 186 0.63 26.05 -9.18
CA GLY A 186 0.43 26.87 -10.39
C GLY A 186 0.23 26.07 -11.69
N ILE A 187 0.40 24.74 -11.67
CA ILE A 187 0.09 23.86 -12.80
C ILE A 187 -1.25 23.15 -12.59
N LEU A 188 -1.49 22.61 -11.40
CA LEU A 188 -2.76 22.02 -11.03
C LEU A 188 -3.71 23.06 -10.41
N PRO A 189 -5.04 22.90 -10.54
CA PRO A 189 -5.99 23.69 -9.79
C PRO A 189 -5.69 23.68 -8.29
N GLN A 190 -5.96 24.78 -7.60
CA GLN A 190 -5.74 24.86 -6.15
C GLN A 190 -6.50 23.74 -5.43
N GLY A 191 -5.82 23.04 -4.52
CA GLY A 191 -6.35 21.88 -3.80
C GLY A 191 -6.14 20.55 -4.51
N ASN A 192 -5.78 20.53 -5.79
CA ASN A 192 -5.45 19.31 -6.50
C ASN A 192 -3.98 18.94 -6.31
N THR A 193 -3.71 17.64 -6.19
CA THR A 193 -2.36 17.10 -6.04
C THR A 193 -2.14 15.90 -6.93
N LEU A 194 -0.91 15.71 -7.41
CA LEU A 194 -0.56 14.56 -8.24
C LEU A 194 0.07 13.47 -7.38
N TYR A 195 -0.46 12.26 -7.51
CA TYR A 195 0.18 11.03 -7.05
C TYR A 195 0.61 10.22 -8.27
N ILE A 196 1.84 9.73 -8.25
CA ILE A 196 2.34 8.78 -9.23
C ILE A 196 2.52 7.45 -8.51
N MET A 197 1.66 6.50 -8.85
CA MET A 197 1.80 5.11 -8.40
C MET A 197 2.57 4.34 -9.46
N GLN A 198 3.54 3.54 -9.03
CA GLN A 198 4.35 2.69 -9.89
C GLN A 198 4.25 1.26 -9.38
N MET A 199 3.94 0.34 -10.28
CA MET A 199 4.05 -1.10 -10.05
C MET A 199 5.18 -1.62 -10.94
N THR A 200 6.09 -2.38 -10.35
CA THR A 200 7.24 -2.98 -11.03
C THR A 200 7.24 -4.47 -10.75
N ASN A 201 7.32 -5.29 -11.79
CA ASN A 201 7.55 -6.73 -11.67
C ASN A 201 9.04 -6.97 -11.97
N GLU A 202 9.82 -7.19 -10.91
CA GLU A 202 11.28 -7.37 -11.01
C GLU A 202 11.66 -8.70 -11.65
N THR A 203 10.75 -9.68 -11.64
CA THR A 203 10.93 -11.00 -12.25
C THR A 203 10.80 -10.92 -13.77
N THR A 204 9.74 -10.27 -14.26
CA THR A 204 9.47 -10.13 -15.70
C THR A 204 10.05 -8.87 -16.32
N LYS A 205 10.74 -8.04 -15.52
CA LYS A 205 11.37 -6.78 -15.95
C LYS A 205 10.38 -5.85 -16.66
N MET A 206 9.20 -5.65 -16.06
CA MET A 206 8.21 -4.71 -16.56
C MET A 206 7.81 -3.72 -15.47
N TYR A 207 7.40 -2.53 -15.87
CA TYR A 207 6.83 -1.56 -14.96
C TYR A 207 5.72 -0.75 -15.61
N THR A 208 4.84 -0.19 -14.78
CA THR A 208 3.80 0.74 -15.21
C THR A 208 3.72 1.95 -14.28
N LEU A 209 3.29 3.08 -14.82
CA LEU A 209 3.12 4.34 -14.12
C LEU A 209 1.66 4.78 -14.20
N ILE A 210 1.09 5.12 -13.06
CA ILE A 210 -0.33 5.46 -12.89
C ILE A 210 -0.40 6.86 -12.26
N PRO A 211 -0.41 7.93 -13.07
CA PRO A 211 -0.62 9.27 -12.56
C PRO A 211 -2.09 9.47 -12.18
N CYS A 212 -2.33 9.90 -10.94
CA CYS A 212 -3.65 10.16 -10.40
C CYS A 212 -3.71 11.57 -9.79
N ILE A 213 -4.68 12.37 -10.21
CA ILE A 213 -4.93 13.67 -9.60
C ILE A 213 -5.95 13.47 -8.48
N ALA A 214 -5.51 13.69 -7.24
CA ALA A 214 -6.40 13.77 -6.11
C ALA A 214 -7.11 15.12 -6.09
N THR A 215 -8.43 15.11 -5.96
CA THR A 215 -9.29 16.29 -5.83
C THR A 215 -9.90 16.42 -4.42
N SER A 216 -9.62 15.45 -3.55
CA SER A 216 -10.00 15.43 -2.13
C SER A 216 -8.79 15.65 -1.26
N ASP A 217 -9.02 16.07 -0.02
CA ASP A 217 -7.95 16.25 0.96
C ASP A 217 -7.33 14.89 1.31
N LEU A 218 -6.04 14.76 1.01
CA LEU A 218 -5.19 13.63 1.38
C LEU A 218 -4.10 14.21 2.29
N PRO A 219 -4.25 14.07 3.61
CA PRO A 219 -3.41 14.79 4.56
C PRO A 219 -1.97 14.28 4.61
N ARG A 220 -1.61 13.18 3.94
CA ARG A 220 -0.23 12.63 3.90
C ARG A 220 0.38 12.44 5.29
N LEU A 221 -0.41 11.87 6.18
CA LEU A 221 -0.12 11.63 7.59
C LEU A 221 0.94 10.55 7.79
N CYS A 222 0.88 9.48 7.01
CA CYS A 222 1.64 8.27 7.25
C CYS A 222 1.96 7.50 5.97
N ALA A 223 2.94 6.60 6.08
CA ALA A 223 3.32 5.63 5.06
C ALA A 223 3.07 4.22 5.58
N GLU A 224 2.60 3.32 4.72
CA GLU A 224 2.07 2.02 5.13
C GLU A 224 2.62 0.87 4.27
N TRP A 225 2.81 -0.30 4.90
CA TRP A 225 3.21 -1.56 4.27
C TRP A 225 2.37 -2.69 4.83
N ILE A 226 1.39 -3.17 4.06
CA ILE A 226 0.26 -3.92 4.62
C ILE A 226 0.05 -5.24 3.91
N VAL A 227 -0.27 -6.26 4.71
CA VAL A 227 -0.98 -7.47 4.30
C VAL A 227 -2.39 -7.37 4.87
N GLU A 228 -3.40 -7.43 4.02
CA GLU A 228 -4.78 -7.15 4.41
C GLU A 228 -5.73 -8.31 4.09
N ALA A 229 -6.72 -8.48 4.97
CA ALA A 229 -7.98 -9.16 4.67
C ALA A 229 -8.96 -8.11 4.13
N PRO A 230 -9.27 -8.06 2.83
CA PRO A 230 -10.09 -6.98 2.27
C PRO A 230 -11.47 -6.89 2.91
N PHE A 231 -12.10 -5.73 2.88
CA PHE A 231 -13.44 -5.52 3.45
C PHE A 231 -14.52 -5.40 2.37
N MET A 232 -15.63 -6.12 2.56
CA MET A 232 -16.85 -5.99 1.76
C MET A 232 -18.06 -6.18 2.67
N ASN A 233 -18.58 -5.09 3.23
CA ASN A 233 -19.58 -5.04 4.31
C ASN A 233 -19.13 -5.68 5.64
N GLU A 234 -18.23 -6.65 5.58
CA GLU A 234 -17.50 -7.27 6.67
C GLU A 234 -16.04 -7.53 6.24
N THR A 235 -15.15 -7.79 7.19
CA THR A 235 -13.80 -8.27 6.87
C THR A 235 -13.90 -9.65 6.24
N LEU A 236 -13.36 -9.80 5.03
CA LEU A 236 -13.43 -11.06 4.31
C LEU A 236 -12.54 -12.15 4.95
N PRO A 237 -12.91 -13.44 4.77
CA PRO A 237 -12.05 -14.57 5.09
C PRO A 237 -10.63 -14.42 4.51
N LEU A 238 -9.62 -14.43 5.37
CA LEU A 238 -8.22 -14.24 5.00
C LEU A 238 -7.66 -15.51 4.35
N SER A 239 -7.04 -15.35 3.18
CA SER A 239 -6.32 -16.44 2.51
C SER A 239 -5.11 -16.90 3.33
N ASN A 240 -4.87 -18.21 3.38
CA ASN A 240 -3.66 -18.76 3.98
C ASN A 240 -2.45 -18.51 3.07
N PHE A 241 -1.80 -17.37 3.23
CA PHE A 241 -0.57 -17.01 2.51
C PHE A 241 0.70 -17.64 3.12
N GLY A 242 0.58 -18.47 4.17
CA GLY A 242 1.69 -19.03 4.93
C GLY A 242 2.51 -17.93 5.62
N THR A 243 3.52 -17.39 4.94
CA THR A 243 4.28 -16.24 5.40
C THR A 243 4.56 -15.29 4.24
N ALA A 244 4.08 -14.07 4.36
CA ALA A 244 4.37 -12.97 3.44
C ALA A 244 5.65 -12.26 3.89
N TYR A 245 6.53 -11.95 2.94
CA TYR A 245 7.77 -11.22 3.20
C TYR A 245 7.70 -9.86 2.51
N MET A 246 7.80 -8.80 3.30
CA MET A 246 7.87 -7.42 2.84
C MET A 246 9.32 -6.93 3.01
N SER A 247 9.87 -6.32 1.99
CA SER A 247 11.24 -5.81 1.94
C SER A 247 11.30 -4.46 1.24
N ASN A 248 12.45 -3.80 1.24
CA ASN A 248 12.62 -2.46 0.67
C ASN A 248 11.60 -1.42 1.18
N CYS A 249 11.05 -1.64 2.38
CA CYS A 249 10.07 -0.79 3.00
C CYS A 249 10.73 0.52 3.41
N THR A 250 10.57 1.54 2.56
CA THR A 250 11.15 2.87 2.77
C THR A 250 10.13 3.95 2.49
N ALA A 251 10.24 5.06 3.22
CA ALA A 251 9.39 6.22 3.06
C ALA A 251 10.25 7.49 3.00
N THR A 252 9.73 8.51 2.33
CA THR A 252 10.22 9.89 2.45
C THR A 252 9.22 10.69 3.27
N ILE A 253 9.58 11.00 4.51
CA ILE A 253 8.75 11.71 5.48
C ILE A 253 9.52 12.96 5.91
N ASN A 254 8.92 14.15 5.80
CA ASN A 254 9.60 15.44 6.05
C ASN A 254 10.94 15.57 5.32
N ASN A 255 10.97 15.17 4.04
CA ASN A 255 12.15 15.17 3.17
C ASN A 255 13.31 14.26 3.64
N ILE A 256 13.08 13.38 4.62
CA ILE A 256 14.04 12.37 5.07
C ILE A 256 13.60 11.02 4.50
N THR A 257 14.48 10.38 3.73
CA THR A 257 14.26 9.01 3.25
C THR A 257 14.88 8.00 4.22
N GLY A 258 14.13 6.94 4.53
CA GLY A 258 14.56 5.95 5.52
C GLY A 258 13.68 4.71 5.53
N GLY A 259 14.13 3.68 6.26
CA GLY A 259 13.35 2.47 6.52
C GLY A 259 12.31 2.64 7.62
N ILE A 260 11.51 1.62 7.86
CA ILE A 260 10.43 1.58 8.86
C ILE A 260 10.89 2.13 10.23
N ASN A 261 12.09 1.75 10.69
CA ASN A 261 12.63 2.10 12.01
C ASN A 261 13.56 3.34 12.03
N ASN A 262 13.49 4.21 11.01
CA ASN A 262 14.29 5.44 10.99
C ASN A 262 13.98 6.31 12.22
N ALA A 263 15.01 6.93 12.79
CA ALA A 263 14.89 7.75 14.00
C ALA A 263 14.06 9.03 13.83
N ALA A 264 13.80 9.46 12.59
CA ALA A 264 13.05 10.68 12.29
C ALA A 264 11.53 10.54 12.46
N TRP A 265 11.00 9.32 12.68
CA TRP A 265 9.57 9.07 12.84
C TRP A 265 9.27 7.95 13.82
N ASN A 266 8.01 7.85 14.21
CA ASN A 266 7.47 6.72 14.95
C ASN A 266 6.96 5.66 13.98
N ASN A 267 6.90 4.41 14.43
CA ASN A 267 6.25 3.33 13.69
C ASN A 267 5.36 2.49 14.61
N GLN A 268 4.28 1.98 14.03
CA GLN A 268 3.39 1.02 14.66
C GLN A 268 3.46 -0.30 13.91
N ARG A 269 3.62 -1.39 14.66
CA ARG A 269 3.45 -2.75 14.17
C ARG A 269 2.00 -3.16 14.37
N MET A 270 1.38 -3.72 13.35
CA MET A 270 -0.01 -4.14 13.39
C MET A 270 -0.13 -5.65 13.31
N THR A 271 -0.86 -6.22 14.25
CA THR A 271 -1.29 -7.62 14.23
C THR A 271 -2.76 -7.70 13.85
N MET A 272 -3.09 -8.55 12.88
CA MET A 272 -4.47 -8.76 12.46
C MET A 272 -5.15 -9.73 13.42
N ILE A 273 -6.28 -9.32 13.97
CA ILE A 273 -7.11 -10.11 14.87
C ILE A 273 -8.51 -10.32 14.30
N SER A 274 -9.25 -11.29 14.83
CA SER A 274 -10.66 -11.49 14.52
C SER A 274 -11.49 -10.28 14.96
N THR A 275 -12.67 -10.09 14.36
CA THR A 275 -13.57 -8.97 14.66
C THR A 275 -14.05 -8.93 16.11
N ASN A 276 -14.07 -10.08 16.80
CA ASN A 276 -14.36 -10.18 18.23
C ASN A 276 -13.11 -10.06 19.14
N GLY A 277 -11.94 -9.78 18.56
CA GLY A 277 -10.67 -9.53 19.25
C GLY A 277 -9.99 -10.76 19.90
N GLY A 278 -10.60 -11.93 19.82
CA GLY A 278 -10.15 -13.12 20.57
C GLY A 278 -9.07 -13.97 19.88
N ALA A 279 -8.90 -13.87 18.56
CA ALA A 279 -7.98 -14.72 17.81
C ALA A 279 -7.06 -13.90 16.89
N VAL A 280 -5.77 -14.25 16.84
CA VAL A 280 -4.84 -13.68 15.87
C VAL A 280 -5.06 -14.36 14.52
N LYS A 281 -5.34 -13.56 13.47
CA LYS A 281 -5.46 -14.02 12.08
C LYS A 281 -4.13 -13.96 11.34
N ALA A 282 -3.35 -12.90 11.58
CA ALA A 282 -2.02 -12.73 10.99
C ALA A 282 -1.11 -11.96 11.93
N ASN A 283 0.10 -12.49 12.15
CA ASN A 283 1.07 -11.95 13.10
C ASN A 283 2.25 -11.30 12.37
N THR A 284 2.47 -10.01 12.62
CA THR A 284 3.60 -9.28 12.05
C THR A 284 4.85 -9.48 12.89
N SER A 285 5.99 -9.76 12.25
CA SER A 285 7.28 -9.86 12.94
C SER A 285 7.78 -8.49 13.36
N SER A 286 8.79 -8.45 14.23
CA SER A 286 9.63 -7.24 14.36
C SER A 286 10.27 -6.88 13.02
N VAL A 287 10.63 -5.61 12.86
CA VAL A 287 11.47 -5.14 11.73
C VAL A 287 12.82 -5.86 11.79
N SER A 288 13.27 -6.35 10.65
CA SER A 288 14.59 -6.97 10.47
C SER A 288 15.73 -5.97 10.74
N ALA A 289 16.95 -6.50 10.90
CA ALA A 289 18.13 -5.69 11.21
C ALA A 289 18.47 -4.63 10.14
N ASP A 290 18.00 -4.81 8.90
CA ASP A 290 18.13 -3.83 7.81
C ASP A 290 17.24 -2.59 7.99
N GLY A 291 16.30 -2.62 8.94
CA GLY A 291 15.33 -1.56 9.21
C GLY A 291 14.25 -1.39 8.14
N LYS A 292 14.20 -2.28 7.13
CA LYS A 292 13.43 -2.12 5.88
C LYS A 292 12.68 -3.39 5.47
N SER A 293 12.73 -4.44 6.28
CA SER A 293 12.05 -5.69 5.99
C SER A 293 11.30 -6.22 7.21
N PHE A 294 10.23 -6.96 6.97
CA PHE A 294 9.48 -7.70 7.98
C PHE A 294 8.74 -8.87 7.33
N SER A 295 8.14 -9.71 8.14
CA SER A 295 7.27 -10.80 7.67
C SER A 295 5.91 -10.73 8.36
N VAL A 296 4.89 -11.25 7.69
CA VAL A 296 3.56 -11.48 8.26
C VAL A 296 3.30 -12.97 8.15
N ALA A 297 3.03 -13.63 9.27
CA ALA A 297 2.69 -15.05 9.31
C ALA A 297 1.17 -15.23 9.47
N TRP A 298 0.55 -16.00 8.57
CA TRP A 298 -0.85 -16.37 8.71
C TRP A 298 -1.02 -17.30 9.92
N LYS A 299 -2.11 -17.13 10.66
CA LYS A 299 -2.43 -17.89 11.89
C LYS A 299 -3.78 -18.57 11.85
N GLY A 300 -4.75 -18.00 11.17
CA GLY A 300 -6.11 -18.52 11.15
C GLY A 300 -7.10 -17.55 10.54
N ASN A 301 -8.34 -18.03 10.40
CA ASN A 301 -9.51 -17.21 10.19
C ASN A 301 -10.38 -17.20 11.42
#